data_AF-A0A967ZEY3-F1
#
_entry.id   AF-A0A967ZEY3-F1
#
_cell.length_a   1.000
_cell.length_b   1.000
_cell.length_c   1.000
_cell.angle_alpha   90.00
_cell.angle_beta   90.00
_cell.angle_gamma   90.00
#
_symmetry.space_group_name_H-M   'P 1'
#
loop_
_entity.id
_entity.type
_entity.pdbx_description
1 polymer ?
#
loop_
_entity_poly.entity_id
_entity_poly.type
_entity_poly.pdbx_seq_one_letter_code
_entity_poly.pdbx_strand_id
1 'polypeptide(L)'
;MMAAVATMVMSLGELLGPTAGDLSGLEIHDLVADSRQVEPGAAFVALPGLRGHGLDFENDARARGAAVVIYEPSGAHPDVAAPSVA
;
A
#
# COMPACT_ATOMS: atom_id res chain seq x y z
N MET A 1 11.23 15.66 -6.44
CA MET A 1 10.92 15.71 -5.01
C MET A 1 11.05 14.28 -4.51
N MET A 2 11.93 14.06 -3.53
CA MET A 2 12.39 12.73 -3.12
C MET A 2 11.27 12.01 -2.36
N ALA A 3 10.80 10.87 -2.88
CA ALA A 3 10.18 9.87 -2.02
C ALA A 3 11.30 9.24 -1.20
N ALA A 4 11.13 9.14 0.11
CA ALA A 4 12.09 8.48 0.97
C ALA A 4 12.14 7.00 0.60
N VAL A 5 13.14 6.59 -0.19
CA VAL A 5 13.41 5.18 -0.45
C VAL A 5 14.16 4.66 0.78
N ALA A 6 13.42 4.13 1.74
CA ALA A 6 14.00 3.27 2.75
C ALA A 6 14.09 1.88 2.13
N THR A 7 15.26 1.50 1.62
CA THR A 7 15.53 0.12 1.21
C THR A 7 15.64 -0.74 2.47
N MET A 8 14.50 -1.02 3.09
CA MET A 8 14.41 -1.88 4.26
C MET A 8 13.45 -3.01 3.95
N VAL A 9 14.00 -4.22 3.88
CA VAL A 9 13.19 -5.43 3.91
C VAL A 9 12.63 -5.54 5.32
N MET A 10 11.30 -5.49 5.44
CA MET A 10 10.59 -5.74 6.69
C MET A 10 9.27 -6.44 6.42
N SER A 11 8.75 -7.11 7.43
CA SER A 11 7.43 -7.72 7.40
C SER A 11 6.33 -6.68 7.64
N LEU A 12 5.12 -6.93 7.12
CA LEU A 12 3.97 -6.10 7.47
C LEU A 12 3.63 -6.13 8.96
N GLY A 13 3.94 -7.23 9.65
CA GLY A 13 3.78 -7.32 11.11
C GLY A 13 4.69 -6.35 11.86
N GLU A 14 5.92 -6.13 11.39
CA GLU A 14 6.82 -5.12 11.95
C GLU A 14 6.32 -3.69 11.69
N LEU A 15 5.71 -3.44 10.53
CA LEU A 15 5.19 -2.11 10.17
C LEU A 15 3.87 -1.76 10.87
N LEU A 16 2.89 -2.68 10.84
CA LEU A 16 1.50 -2.43 11.22
C LEU A 16 1.12 -3.08 12.56
N GLY A 17 1.99 -3.91 13.13
CA GLY A 17 1.72 -4.65 14.34
C GLY A 17 0.53 -5.62 14.17
N PRO A 18 -0.34 -5.75 15.19
CA PRO A 18 -1.50 -6.65 15.15
C PRO A 18 -2.47 -6.38 14.00
N THR A 19 -2.48 -5.16 13.45
CA THR A 19 -3.35 -4.76 12.34
C THR A 19 -3.02 -5.51 11.05
N ALA A 20 -1.80 -6.05 10.91
CA ALA A 20 -1.42 -6.84 9.74
C ALA A 20 -2.16 -8.20 9.64
N GLY A 21 -2.71 -8.70 10.76
CA GLY A 21 -3.47 -9.96 10.79
C GLY A 21 -2.72 -11.13 10.17
N ASP A 22 -3.41 -11.87 9.29
CA ASP A 22 -2.87 -13.04 8.59
C ASP A 22 -1.70 -12.70 7.65
N LEU A 23 -1.52 -11.43 7.31
CA LEU A 23 -0.48 -10.96 6.41
C LEU A 23 0.73 -10.39 7.14
N SER A 24 0.78 -10.55 8.48
CA SER A 24 1.91 -10.17 9.31
C SER A 24 3.25 -10.73 8.84
N GLY A 25 3.28 -11.89 8.18
CA GLY A 25 4.49 -12.49 7.61
C GLY A 25 4.85 -12.02 6.20
N LEU A 26 4.06 -11.16 5.55
CA LEU A 26 4.34 -10.67 4.20
C LEU A 26 5.52 -9.71 4.23
N GLU A 27 6.59 -10.04 3.50
CA GLU A 27 7.74 -9.15 3.33
C GLU A 27 7.43 -8.04 2.31
N ILE A 28 7.84 -6.83 2.65
CA ILE A 28 7.82 -5.66 1.78
C ILE A 28 9.22 -5.05 1.73
N HIS A 29 9.56 -4.47 0.58
CA HIS A 29 10.90 -3.90 0.35
C HIS A 29 10.92 -2.38 0.29
N ASP A 30 9.74 -1.75 0.17
CA ASP A 30 9.57 -0.29 0.15
C ASP A 30 8.13 0.10 0.53
N LEU A 31 7.92 1.38 0.82
CA LEU A 31 6.63 2.00 1.10
C LEU A 31 6.44 3.23 0.22
N VAL A 32 5.49 3.16 -0.71
CA VAL A 32 5.27 4.23 -1.71
C VAL A 32 3.83 4.71 -1.72
N ALA A 33 3.63 6.02 -1.81
CA ALA A 33 2.30 6.63 -1.93
C ALA A 33 1.97 7.07 -3.38
N ASP A 34 2.95 7.02 -4.28
CA ASP A 34 2.78 7.32 -5.71
C ASP A 34 2.85 6.00 -6.49
N SER A 35 1.75 5.59 -7.10
CA SER A 35 1.66 4.31 -7.83
C SER A 35 2.72 4.19 -8.93
N ARG A 36 3.15 5.33 -9.49
CA ARG A 36 4.18 5.38 -10.55
C ARG A 36 5.57 5.01 -10.05
N GLN A 37 5.79 5.06 -8.74
CA GLN A 37 7.04 4.69 -8.07
C GLN A 37 7.01 3.26 -7.51
N VAL A 38 5.90 2.53 -7.67
CA VAL A 38 5.82 1.13 -7.26
C VAL A 38 6.80 0.30 -8.07
N GLU A 39 7.64 -0.41 -7.34
CA GLU A 39 8.47 -1.50 -7.86
C GLU A 39 7.96 -2.85 -7.28
N PRO A 40 8.26 -3.99 -7.93
CA PRO A 40 7.87 -5.30 -7.43
C PRO A 40 8.29 -5.52 -5.97
N GLY A 41 7.33 -5.88 -5.11
CA GLY A 41 7.57 -6.11 -3.68
C GLY A 41 7.36 -4.88 -2.78
N ALA A 42 7.00 -3.72 -3.33
CA ALA A 42 6.65 -2.54 -2.55
C ALA A 42 5.23 -2.64 -1.96
N ALA A 43 5.01 -1.99 -0.82
CA ALA A 43 3.69 -1.66 -0.30
C ALA A 43 3.22 -0.32 -0.88
N PHE A 44 2.06 -0.32 -1.54
CA PHE A 44 1.43 0.91 -2.01
C PHE A 44 0.47 1.47 -0.95
N VAL A 45 0.63 2.74 -0.59
CA VAL A 45 -0.16 3.42 0.45
C VAL A 45 -1.16 4.36 -0.20
N ALA A 46 -2.42 3.93 -0.28
CA ALA A 46 -3.53 4.62 -0.93
C ALA A 46 -4.38 5.43 0.07
N LEU A 47 -4.01 6.69 0.26
CA LEU A 47 -4.67 7.61 1.19
C LEU A 47 -5.52 8.67 0.47
N PRO A 48 -6.47 9.31 1.17
CA PRO A 48 -7.17 10.47 0.64
C PRO A 48 -6.21 11.64 0.43
N GLY A 49 -6.25 12.25 -0.76
CA GLY A 49 -5.49 13.44 -1.11
C GLY A 49 -6.39 14.62 -1.50
N LEU A 50 -5.78 15.78 -1.78
CA LEU A 50 -6.50 17.00 -2.18
C LEU A 50 -7.24 16.90 -3.51
N ARG A 51 -6.86 15.95 -4.37
CA ARG A 51 -7.35 15.83 -5.76
C ARG A 51 -8.03 14.49 -6.08
N GLY A 52 -8.13 13.59 -5.12
CA GLY A 52 -8.62 12.22 -5.33
C GLY A 52 -8.18 11.28 -4.22
N HIS A 53 -8.49 10.00 -4.36
CA HIS A 53 -8.10 8.97 -3.41
C HIS A 53 -7.02 8.07 -4.03
N GLY A 54 -6.03 7.63 -3.26
CA GLY A 54 -5.01 6.71 -3.78
C GLY A 54 -5.58 5.39 -4.35
N LEU A 55 -6.80 5.01 -3.94
CA LEU A 55 -7.51 3.83 -4.44
C LEU A 55 -7.87 3.94 -5.93
N ASP A 56 -7.98 5.18 -6.46
CA ASP A 56 -8.16 5.42 -7.89
C ASP A 56 -7.00 4.82 -8.73
N PHE A 57 -5.86 4.51 -8.10
CA PHE A 57 -4.64 3.97 -8.71
C PHE A 57 -4.28 2.55 -8.29
N GLU A 58 -5.18 1.81 -7.61
CA GLU A 58 -4.89 0.46 -7.12
C GLU A 58 -4.49 -0.52 -8.25
N ASN A 59 -5.11 -0.39 -9.42
CA ASN A 59 -4.85 -1.25 -10.56
C ASN A 59 -3.48 -0.98 -11.18
N ASP A 60 -3.03 0.28 -11.17
CA ASP A 60 -1.69 0.64 -11.63
C ASP A 60 -0.62 0.11 -10.66
N ALA A 61 -0.84 0.26 -9.35
CA ALA A 61 0.05 -0.30 -8.34
C ALA A 61 0.16 -1.83 -8.45
N ARG A 62 -0.98 -2.53 -8.63
CA ARG A 62 -1.01 -3.98 -8.82
C ARG A 62 -0.27 -4.42 -10.08
N ALA A 63 -0.49 -3.72 -11.20
CA ALA A 63 0.17 -4.01 -12.46
C ALA A 63 1.70 -3.83 -12.41
N ARG A 64 2.19 -2.95 -11.52
CA ARG A 64 3.61 -2.69 -11.29
C ARG A 64 4.27 -3.65 -10.30
N GLY A 65 3.48 -4.50 -9.62
CA GLY A 65 3.96 -5.51 -8.71
C GLY A 65 3.93 -5.12 -7.23
N ALA A 66 3.06 -4.20 -6.83
CA ALA A 66 2.81 -3.98 -5.40
C ALA A 66 2.46 -5.32 -4.73
N ALA A 67 3.15 -5.63 -3.63
CA ALA A 67 2.86 -6.82 -2.82
C ALA A 67 1.56 -6.65 -2.04
N VAL A 68 1.23 -5.41 -1.69
CA VAL A 68 0.07 -5.04 -0.87
C VAL A 68 -0.37 -3.60 -1.20
N VAL A 69 -1.66 -3.32 -1.07
CA VAL A 69 -2.20 -1.96 -1.00
C VAL A 69 -2.71 -1.70 0.43
N ILE A 70 -2.17 -0.69 1.11
CA ILE A 70 -2.63 -0.24 2.42
C ILE A 70 -3.48 1.01 2.19
N TYR A 71 -4.72 1.06 2.70
CA TYR A 71 -5.61 2.18 2.43
C TYR A 71 -6.55 2.49 3.60
N GLU A 72 -7.09 3.70 3.57
CA GLU A 72 -8.24 4.10 4.37
C GLU A 72 -9.54 3.87 3.59
N PRO A 73 -10.64 3.44 4.25
CA PRO A 73 -11.93 3.29 3.61
C PRO A 73 -12.39 4.60 2.98
N SER A 74 -12.91 4.49 1.76
CA SER A 74 -13.49 5.61 1.04
C SER A 74 -14.91 5.26 0.59
N GLY A 75 -15.85 6.18 0.77
CA GLY A 75 -17.21 6.02 0.26
C GLY A 75 -17.28 5.89 -1.27
N ALA A 76 -16.23 6.32 -1.99
CA ALA A 76 -16.10 6.13 -3.43
C ALA A 76 -15.67 4.70 -3.82
N HIS A 77 -15.17 3.91 -2.86
CA HIS A 77 -14.68 2.55 -3.06
C HIS A 77 -15.31 1.61 -2.01
N PRO A 78 -16.64 1.41 -2.04
CA PRO A 78 -17.36 0.67 -1.01
C PRO A 78 -17.02 -0.83 -0.95
N ASP A 79 -16.55 -1.39 -2.06
CA ASP A 79 -16.20 -2.81 -2.18
C ASP A 79 -14.80 -3.13 -1.60
N VAL A 80 -14.05 -2.11 -1.20
CA VAL A 80 -12.66 -2.19 -0.75
C VAL A 80 -12.65 -1.96 0.78
N ALA A 81 -12.80 -3.03 1.56
CA ALA A 81 -13.04 -2.99 3.02
C ALA A 81 -11.81 -2.57 3.85
N ALA A 82 -11.97 -1.72 4.87
CA ALA A 82 -10.89 -1.25 5.76
C ALA A 82 -9.95 -2.34 6.33
N PRO A 83 -8.68 -1.97 6.58
CA PRO A 83 -7.64 -2.06 5.54
C PRO A 83 -7.52 -3.51 5.05
N SER A 84 -7.72 -3.75 3.75
CA SER A 84 -7.42 -5.06 3.16
C SER A 84 -5.98 -5.07 2.69
N VAL A 85 -5.17 -5.86 3.38
CA VAL A 85 -4.01 -6.43 2.72
C VAL A 85 -4.60 -7.55 1.85
N ALA A 86 -4.40 -7.47 0.53
CA ALA A 86 -5.00 -8.37 -0.45
C ALA A 86 -4.43 -9.79 -0.35
#